data_AF-A0A519DH17-F1
#
_entry.id   AF-A0A519DH17-F1
#
_cell.length_a   1.000
_cell.length_b   1.000
_cell.length_c   1.000
_cell.angle_alpha   90.00
_cell.angle_beta   90.00
_cell.angle_gamma   90.00
#
_symmetry.space_group_name_H-M   'P 1'
#
loop_
_entity.id
_entity.type
_entity.pdbx_description
1 polymer ?
#
loop_
_entity_poly.entity_id
_entity_poly.type
_entity_poly.pdbx_seq_one_letter_code
_entity_poly.pdbx_strand_id
1 'polypeptide(L)'
;MKNFDLTPLLGDLRASVISQGWHWIDIDPFGSPVPFLDTAMQALARRGILEVSATDTAALSGSSPNPLMRRYGARVRLDKLKHDSGLRVLLATVARAAARHDRSIEPLLSIWDSHHLRVSVRVLRRMSGANDLEASLGWRVFTPTEAEVEASVAAGLLPEDSEKALPIRCFLPLSHPVAREDKRISGPMWIGPTGERTALASLS
;
A
#
# COMPACT_ATOMS: atom_id res chain seq x y z
N MET A 1 -24.53 -29.68 1.14
CA MET A 1 -23.66 -28.66 1.75
C MET A 1 -22.41 -29.36 2.24
N LYS A 2 -21.21 -28.96 1.80
CA LYS A 2 -19.97 -29.44 2.44
C LYS A 2 -19.88 -28.77 3.81
N ASN A 3 -19.73 -29.53 4.89
CA ASN A 3 -19.39 -28.97 6.19
C ASN A 3 -18.06 -28.23 6.05
N PHE A 4 -18.05 -26.95 6.42
CA PHE A 4 -16.82 -26.19 6.58
C PHE A 4 -16.27 -26.52 7.97
N ASP A 5 -15.31 -27.44 8.03
CA ASP A 5 -14.60 -27.74 9.28
C ASP A 5 -13.62 -26.61 9.57
N LEU A 6 -13.86 -25.88 10.67
CA LEU A 6 -12.94 -24.89 11.20
C LEU A 6 -11.86 -25.59 12.02
N THR A 7 -10.60 -25.44 11.63
CA THR A 7 -9.46 -25.99 12.36
C THR A 7 -8.73 -24.85 13.10
N PRO A 8 -8.91 -24.69 14.42
CA PRO A 8 -8.17 -23.69 15.17
C PRO A 8 -6.70 -24.09 15.29
N LEU A 9 -5.80 -23.15 15.04
CA LEU A 9 -4.35 -23.33 15.25
C LEU A 9 -3.89 -22.36 16.33
N LEU A 10 -3.53 -22.88 17.49
CA LEU A 10 -2.97 -22.09 18.58
C LEU A 10 -1.45 -21.96 18.40
N GLY A 11 -0.94 -20.73 18.31
CA GLY A 11 0.49 -20.47 18.21
C GLY A 11 0.83 -19.13 17.58
N ASP A 12 2.11 -18.91 17.32
CA ASP A 12 2.59 -17.74 16.58
C ASP A 12 2.27 -17.89 15.08
N LEU A 13 1.57 -16.91 14.51
CA LEU A 13 1.24 -16.85 13.08
C LEU A 13 2.47 -17.09 12.20
N ARG A 14 3.63 -16.54 12.59
CA ARG A 14 4.89 -16.64 11.83
C ARG A 14 5.38 -18.09 11.71
N ALA A 15 4.97 -18.97 12.61
CA ALA A 15 5.29 -20.39 12.55
C ALA A 15 4.16 -21.22 11.92
N SER A 16 2.91 -20.95 12.29
CA SER A 16 1.77 -21.81 11.94
C SER A 16 1.30 -21.66 10.49
N VAL A 17 1.44 -20.47 9.91
CA VAL A 17 0.90 -20.18 8.57
C VAL A 17 1.67 -20.88 7.45
N ILE A 18 2.94 -21.23 7.66
CA ILE A 18 3.82 -21.84 6.64
C ILE A 18 3.48 -23.31 6.34
N SER A 19 2.50 -23.90 7.03
CA SER A 19 2.10 -25.30 6.86
C SER A 19 1.61 -25.67 5.46
N GLN A 20 1.04 -24.73 4.70
CA GLN A 20 0.53 -24.96 3.35
C GLN A 20 0.37 -23.65 2.56
N GLY A 21 0.00 -23.77 1.28
CA GLY A 21 -0.33 -22.64 0.41
C GLY A 21 -1.78 -22.16 0.62
N TRP A 22 -1.96 -20.98 1.21
CA TRP A 22 -3.27 -20.39 1.46
C TRP A 22 -3.77 -19.54 0.30
N HIS A 23 -5.03 -19.72 -0.10
CA HIS A 23 -5.66 -18.89 -1.12
C HIS A 23 -6.08 -17.52 -0.59
N TRP A 24 -6.26 -17.41 0.73
CA TRP A 24 -6.67 -16.19 1.41
C TRP A 24 -5.96 -16.12 2.76
N ILE A 25 -5.34 -15.00 3.07
CA ILE A 25 -4.78 -14.69 4.40
C ILE A 25 -5.30 -13.33 4.84
N ASP A 26 -5.75 -13.22 6.09
CA ASP A 26 -6.10 -11.95 6.73
C ASP A 26 -5.18 -11.68 7.92
N ILE A 27 -4.46 -10.56 7.89
CA ILE A 27 -3.53 -10.11 8.93
C ILE A 27 -4.16 -8.93 9.64
N ASP A 28 -4.66 -9.16 10.86
CA ASP A 28 -5.27 -8.13 11.70
C ASP A 28 -4.59 -8.04 13.09
N PRO A 29 -3.45 -7.33 13.19
CA PRO A 29 -2.69 -7.25 14.42
C PRO A 29 -3.02 -5.97 15.21
N PHE A 30 -2.73 -6.02 16.50
CA PHE A 30 -2.58 -4.79 17.29
C PHE A 30 -1.29 -4.05 16.87
N GLY A 31 -1.46 -2.88 16.28
CA GLY A 31 -0.40 -2.02 15.77
C GLY A 31 -0.05 -2.26 14.30
N SER A 32 1.22 -2.58 14.05
CA SER A 32 1.79 -2.66 12.70
C SER A 32 1.73 -4.09 12.14
N PRO A 33 1.35 -4.28 10.87
CA PRO A 33 1.34 -5.59 10.23
C PRO A 33 2.71 -6.05 9.73
N VAL A 34 3.70 -5.16 9.70
CA VAL A 34 5.04 -5.40 9.11
C VAL A 34 5.68 -6.72 9.56
N PRO A 35 5.65 -7.11 10.85
CA PRO A 35 6.26 -8.37 11.31
C PRO A 35 5.70 -9.66 10.67
N PHE A 36 4.52 -9.59 10.06
CA PHE A 36 3.80 -10.76 9.53
C PHE A 36 3.81 -10.83 7.99
N LEU A 37 4.17 -9.73 7.31
CA LEU A 37 4.04 -9.61 5.86
C LEU A 37 4.89 -10.64 5.10
N ASP A 38 6.18 -10.78 5.44
CA ASP A 38 7.07 -11.71 4.74
C ASP A 38 6.61 -13.16 4.89
N THR A 39 6.19 -13.54 6.10
CA THR A 39 5.68 -14.89 6.37
C THR A 39 4.38 -15.17 5.62
N ALA A 40 3.45 -14.21 5.57
CA ALA A 40 2.23 -14.35 4.78
C ALA A 40 2.54 -14.47 3.27
N MET A 41 3.51 -13.72 2.74
CA MET A 41 3.93 -13.85 1.34
C MET A 41 4.49 -15.23 1.00
N GLN A 42 5.22 -15.84 1.93
CA GLN A 42 5.73 -17.21 1.78
C GLN A 42 4.61 -18.25 1.81
N ALA A 43 3.63 -18.06 2.69
CA ALA A 43 2.53 -18.99 2.90
C ALA A 43 1.38 -18.83 1.88
N LEU A 44 1.29 -17.72 1.15
CA LEU A 44 0.28 -17.54 0.11
C LEU A 44 0.50 -18.52 -1.05
N ALA A 45 -0.60 -19.07 -1.58
CA ALA A 45 -0.63 -19.80 -2.84
C ALA A 45 -0.07 -18.93 -3.99
N ARG A 46 0.18 -19.55 -5.15
CA ARG A 46 0.75 -18.85 -6.32
C ARG A 46 -0.08 -17.63 -6.76
N ARG A 47 -1.40 -17.71 -6.56
CA ARG A 47 -2.38 -16.65 -6.69
C ARG A 47 -3.27 -16.70 -5.45
N GLY A 48 -3.34 -15.62 -4.70
CA GLY A 48 -4.14 -15.55 -3.49
C GLY A 48 -4.54 -14.12 -3.15
N ILE A 49 -5.41 -14.00 -2.15
CA ILE A 49 -5.85 -12.72 -1.58
C ILE A 49 -5.12 -12.51 -0.25
N LEU A 50 -4.62 -11.31 -0.05
CA LEU A 50 -4.06 -10.87 1.21
C LEU A 50 -4.85 -9.65 1.69
N GLU A 51 -5.42 -9.79 2.87
CA GLU A 51 -6.02 -8.69 3.62
C GLU A 51 -5.05 -8.26 4.71
N VAL A 52 -4.84 -6.95 4.84
CA VAL A 52 -3.92 -6.39 5.84
C VAL A 52 -4.59 -5.21 6.54
N SER A 53 -4.75 -5.33 7.85
CA SER A 53 -5.11 -4.22 8.73
C SER A 53 -3.88 -3.62 9.41
N ALA A 54 -3.90 -2.31 9.62
CA ALA A 54 -2.92 -1.59 10.43
C ALA A 54 -3.65 -0.62 11.38
N THR A 55 -3.44 -0.80 12.68
CA THR A 55 -4.03 0.05 13.72
C THR A 55 -3.02 1.08 14.28
N ASP A 56 -1.75 1.05 13.86
CA ASP A 56 -0.73 2.05 14.20
C ASP A 56 -0.85 3.35 13.38
N THR A 57 -2.06 3.91 13.31
CA THR A 57 -2.45 5.06 12.48
C THR A 57 -1.60 6.31 12.74
N ALA A 58 -1.07 6.49 13.95
CA ALA A 58 -0.14 7.59 14.26
C ALA A 58 1.16 7.52 13.42
N ALA A 59 1.66 6.32 13.14
CA ALA A 59 2.78 6.15 12.22
C ALA A 59 2.34 6.46 10.79
N LEU A 60 1.33 5.77 10.27
CA LEU A 60 0.90 5.87 8.86
C LEU A 60 0.38 7.26 8.47
N SER A 61 -0.19 8.03 9.40
CA SER A 61 -0.61 9.42 9.17
C SER A 61 0.50 10.45 9.29
N GLY A 62 1.70 10.05 9.75
CA GLY A 62 2.85 10.93 9.90
C GLY A 62 2.95 11.70 11.21
N SER A 63 2.01 11.52 12.16
CA SER A 63 2.12 12.16 13.49
C SER A 63 3.25 11.56 14.34
N SER A 64 3.67 10.33 14.05
CA SER A 64 4.81 9.65 14.64
C SER A 64 5.87 9.31 13.59
N PRO A 65 6.74 10.28 13.21
CA PRO A 65 7.66 10.13 12.08
C PRO A 65 8.73 9.06 12.28
N ASN A 66 9.20 8.84 13.52
CA ASN A 66 10.22 7.82 13.82
C ASN A 66 9.67 6.39 13.63
N PRO A 67 8.50 6.01 14.20
CA PRO A 67 7.82 4.77 13.84
C PRO A 67 7.53 4.63 12.35
N LEU A 68 7.05 5.69 11.70
CA LEU A 68 6.74 5.68 10.27
C LEU A 68 7.97 5.31 9.44
N MET A 69 9.09 6.00 9.67
CA MET A 69 10.33 5.74 8.96
C MET A 69 10.87 4.33 9.24
N ARG A 70 10.92 3.90 10.51
CA ARG A 70 11.52 2.60 10.84
C ARG A 70 10.73 1.40 10.31
N ARG A 71 9.39 1.50 10.26
CA ARG A 71 8.50 0.38 9.90
C ARG A 71 8.17 0.35 8.41
N TYR A 72 7.94 1.53 7.84
CA TYR A 72 7.39 1.67 6.48
C TYR A 72 8.35 2.34 5.50
N GLY A 73 9.48 2.90 5.97
CA GLY A 73 10.48 3.54 5.11
C GLY A 73 9.97 4.78 4.38
N ALA A 74 8.99 5.48 4.97
CA ALA A 74 8.28 6.58 4.31
C ALA A 74 8.20 7.84 5.19
N ARG A 75 7.72 8.92 4.58
CA ARG A 75 7.36 10.19 5.25
C ARG A 75 5.97 10.59 4.81
N VAL A 76 5.16 11.10 5.73
CA VAL A 76 3.80 11.54 5.42
C VAL A 76 3.61 12.90 6.06
N ARG A 77 3.17 13.86 5.26
CA ARG A 77 2.74 15.16 5.74
C ARG A 77 1.41 15.01 6.47
N LEU A 78 1.35 15.57 7.68
CA LEU A 78 0.14 15.60 8.49
C LEU A 78 -0.84 16.66 7.97
N ASP A 79 -1.54 16.36 6.87
CA ASP A 79 -2.53 17.22 6.24
C ASP A 79 -3.90 16.52 6.10
N LYS A 80 -4.82 17.10 5.33
CA LYS A 80 -6.16 16.54 5.07
C LYS A 80 -6.12 15.20 4.32
N LEU A 81 -5.02 14.89 3.63
CA LEU A 81 -4.81 13.64 2.87
C LEU A 81 -3.92 12.64 3.61
N LYS A 82 -3.64 12.84 4.90
CA LYS A 82 -2.79 11.94 5.70
C LYS A 82 -3.29 10.49 5.71
N HIS A 83 -4.61 10.26 5.68
CA HIS A 83 -5.19 8.92 5.69
C HIS A 83 -5.03 8.23 4.33
N ASP A 84 -5.27 8.94 3.21
CA ASP A 84 -4.98 8.45 1.86
C ASP A 84 -3.48 8.16 1.68
N SER A 85 -2.62 9.06 2.18
CA SER A 85 -1.17 8.87 2.19
C SER A 85 -0.77 7.63 3.01
N GLY A 86 -1.38 7.43 4.18
CA GLY A 86 -1.17 6.26 5.01
C GLY A 86 -1.56 4.96 4.32
N LEU A 87 -2.72 4.93 3.64
CA LEU A 87 -3.15 3.76 2.86
C LEU A 87 -2.16 3.44 1.74
N ARG A 88 -1.68 4.46 1.04
CA ARG A 88 -0.68 4.31 -0.01
C ARG A 88 0.68 3.87 0.51
N VAL A 89 1.07 4.29 1.71
CA VAL A 89 2.28 3.79 2.39
C VAL A 89 2.11 2.32 2.79
N LEU A 90 0.93 1.93 3.30
CA LEU A 90 0.63 0.53 3.62
C LEU A 90 0.68 -0.34 2.35
N LEU A 91 0.02 0.08 1.26
CA LEU A 91 0.10 -0.60 -0.04
C LEU A 91 1.55 -0.73 -0.54
N ALA A 92 2.34 0.34 -0.50
CA ALA A 92 3.74 0.29 -0.90
C ALA A 92 4.55 -0.69 -0.05
N THR A 93 4.24 -0.78 1.25
CA THR A 93 4.89 -1.71 2.17
C THR A 93 4.55 -3.16 1.84
N VAL A 94 3.28 -3.45 1.57
CA VAL A 94 2.82 -4.77 1.13
C VAL A 94 3.42 -5.13 -0.24
N ALA A 95 3.49 -4.17 -1.18
CA ALA A 95 4.08 -4.36 -2.50
C ALA A 95 5.58 -4.68 -2.42
N ARG A 96 6.32 -3.95 -1.58
CA ARG A 96 7.75 -4.22 -1.31
C ARG A 96 7.96 -5.58 -0.65
N ALA A 97 7.07 -5.97 0.27
CA ALA A 97 7.10 -7.30 0.85
C ALA A 97 6.89 -8.37 -0.22
N ALA A 98 5.87 -8.24 -1.06
CA ALA A 98 5.62 -9.16 -2.16
C ALA A 98 6.83 -9.28 -3.12
N ALA A 99 7.43 -8.14 -3.51
CA ALA A 99 8.55 -8.13 -4.44
C ALA A 99 9.79 -8.86 -3.91
N ARG A 100 10.06 -8.83 -2.59
CA ARG A 100 11.14 -9.64 -1.97
C ARG A 100 10.96 -11.14 -2.16
N HIS A 101 9.75 -11.60 -2.45
CA HIS A 101 9.39 -13.01 -2.67
C HIS A 101 8.97 -13.28 -4.12
N ASP A 102 9.47 -12.51 -5.09
CA ASP A 102 9.19 -12.64 -6.52
C ASP A 102 7.68 -12.56 -6.87
N ARG A 103 6.95 -11.74 -6.12
CA ARG A 103 5.51 -11.53 -6.27
C ARG A 103 5.19 -10.06 -6.52
N SER A 104 4.06 -9.83 -7.20
CA SER A 104 3.46 -8.52 -7.37
C SER A 104 2.09 -8.48 -6.69
N ILE A 105 1.58 -7.27 -6.46
CA ILE A 105 0.25 -7.05 -5.92
C ILE A 105 -0.65 -6.31 -6.91
N GLU A 106 -1.93 -6.60 -6.86
CA GLU A 106 -2.99 -5.81 -7.49
C GLU A 106 -3.94 -5.36 -6.39
N PRO A 107 -3.98 -4.05 -6.06
CA PRO A 107 -4.92 -3.53 -5.07
C PRO A 107 -6.38 -3.74 -5.50
N LEU A 108 -7.17 -4.35 -4.62
CA LEU A 108 -8.60 -4.59 -4.84
C LEU A 108 -9.45 -3.54 -4.12
N LEU A 109 -9.07 -3.23 -2.88
CA LEU A 109 -9.79 -2.31 -2.01
C LEU A 109 -8.82 -1.70 -0.99
N SER A 110 -9.02 -0.43 -0.67
CA SER A 110 -8.29 0.27 0.39
C SER A 110 -9.27 1.13 1.17
N ILE A 111 -9.39 0.90 2.48
CA ILE A 111 -10.35 1.57 3.35
C ILE A 111 -9.62 2.13 4.57
N TRP A 112 -9.98 3.35 4.95
CA TRP A 112 -9.74 3.85 6.30
C TRP A 112 -11.09 3.98 7.00
N ASP A 113 -11.22 3.32 8.15
CA ASP A 113 -12.45 3.34 8.96
C ASP A 113 -12.11 3.79 10.39
N SER A 114 -11.83 5.09 10.54
CA SER A 114 -11.53 5.79 11.80
C SER A 114 -10.29 5.30 12.55
N HIS A 115 -10.32 4.07 13.05
CA HIS A 115 -9.34 3.47 13.96
C HIS A 115 -8.28 2.61 13.26
N HIS A 116 -8.53 2.19 12.02
CA HIS A 116 -7.60 1.33 11.29
C HIS A 116 -7.60 1.61 9.79
N LEU A 117 -6.49 1.23 9.15
CA LEU A 117 -6.33 1.20 7.71
C LEU A 117 -6.39 -0.26 7.28
N ARG A 118 -7.14 -0.57 6.21
CA ARG A 118 -7.23 -1.90 5.63
C ARG A 118 -6.96 -1.86 4.14
N VAL A 119 -6.16 -2.80 3.66
CA VAL A 119 -5.92 -3.02 2.24
C VAL A 119 -6.17 -4.47 1.87
N SER A 120 -6.88 -4.67 0.77
CA SER A 120 -7.18 -5.96 0.17
C SER A 120 -6.42 -6.03 -1.15
N VAL A 121 -5.53 -7.01 -1.30
CA VAL A 121 -4.69 -7.14 -2.49
C VAL A 121 -4.74 -8.56 -3.04
N ARG A 122 -4.74 -8.68 -4.37
CA ARG A 122 -4.46 -9.93 -5.05
C ARG A 122 -2.96 -10.06 -5.21
N VAL A 123 -2.38 -11.13 -4.70
CA VAL A 123 -0.95 -11.42 -4.80
C VAL A 123 -0.71 -12.44 -5.91
N LEU A 124 0.22 -12.11 -6.82
CA LEU A 124 0.55 -12.92 -7.99
C LEU A 124 2.04 -13.27 -7.99
N ARG A 125 2.38 -14.54 -8.21
CA ARG A 125 3.77 -14.93 -8.49
C ARG A 125 4.15 -14.53 -9.92
N ARG A 126 4.68 -13.33 -10.08
CA ARG A 126 5.03 -12.71 -11.36
C ARG A 126 6.32 -11.89 -11.22
N MET A 127 7.45 -12.46 -11.65
CA MET A 127 8.77 -11.81 -11.59
C MET A 127 8.81 -10.47 -12.34
N SER A 128 8.18 -10.38 -13.53
CA SER A 128 8.10 -9.10 -14.25
C SER A 128 7.38 -8.02 -13.44
N GLY A 129 6.26 -8.36 -12.80
CA GLY A 129 5.55 -7.43 -11.93
C GLY A 129 6.32 -7.05 -10.67
N ALA A 130 7.20 -7.91 -10.17
CA ALA A 130 8.10 -7.57 -9.07
C ALA A 130 9.20 -6.58 -9.51
N ASN A 131 9.72 -6.74 -10.74
CA ASN A 131 10.68 -5.80 -11.34
C ASN A 131 10.05 -4.42 -11.61
N ASP A 132 8.77 -4.39 -11.95
CA ASP A 132 8.02 -3.16 -12.26
C ASP A 132 7.51 -2.42 -11.00
N LEU A 133 7.86 -2.87 -9.79
CA LEU A 133 7.40 -2.28 -8.53
C LEU A 133 7.64 -0.76 -8.48
N GLU A 134 8.80 -0.32 -8.95
CA GLU A 134 9.19 1.10 -8.94
C GLU A 134 8.18 1.99 -9.67
N ALA A 135 7.61 1.52 -10.79
CA ALA A 135 6.60 2.26 -11.54
C ALA A 135 5.30 2.48 -10.75
N SER A 136 5.04 1.66 -9.73
CA SER A 136 3.87 1.80 -8.86
C SER A 136 4.15 2.65 -7.62
N LEU A 137 5.40 3.09 -7.43
CA LEU A 137 5.85 3.86 -6.28
C LEU A 137 6.19 5.31 -6.69
N GLY A 138 6.06 6.22 -5.74
CA GLY A 138 6.46 7.61 -5.96
C GLY A 138 6.13 8.53 -4.80
N TRP A 139 5.97 9.79 -5.14
CA TRP A 139 5.88 10.89 -4.18
C TRP A 139 4.53 11.58 -4.30
N ARG A 140 3.99 12.06 -3.18
CA ARG A 140 2.88 13.02 -3.16
C ARG A 140 3.44 14.40 -2.84
N VAL A 141 3.05 15.40 -3.61
CA VAL A 141 3.44 16.80 -3.36
C VAL A 141 2.26 17.58 -2.79
N PHE A 142 2.45 18.18 -1.61
CA PHE A 142 1.53 19.18 -1.08
C PHE A 142 1.80 20.52 -1.75
N THR A 143 0.76 21.19 -2.28
CA THR A 143 0.87 22.45 -3.04
C THR A 143 1.93 22.34 -4.14
N PRO A 144 1.66 21.55 -5.20
CA PRO A 144 2.62 21.36 -6.29
C PRO A 144 2.83 22.67 -7.07
N THR A 145 4.02 22.83 -7.63
CA THR A 145 4.32 23.85 -8.64
C THR A 145 3.78 23.43 -10.00
N GLU A 146 3.68 24.37 -10.95
CA GLU A 146 3.28 24.07 -12.33
C GLU A 146 4.21 23.01 -12.97
N ALA A 147 5.53 23.13 -12.77
CA ALA A 147 6.50 22.15 -13.26
C ALA A 147 6.30 20.74 -12.66
N GLU A 148 5.91 20.64 -11.38
CA GLU A 148 5.58 19.35 -10.76
C GLU A 148 4.26 18.78 -11.31
N VAL A 149 3.29 19.62 -11.66
CA VAL A 149 2.05 19.19 -12.35
C VAL A 149 2.37 18.69 -13.75
N GLU A 150 3.16 19.42 -14.53
CA GLU A 150 3.60 19.00 -15.87
C GLU A 150 4.35 17.67 -15.82
N ALA A 151 5.26 17.49 -14.86
CA ALA A 151 5.97 16.22 -14.66
C ALA A 151 5.01 15.06 -14.31
N SER A 152 3.96 15.34 -13.55
CA SER A 152 2.92 14.37 -13.19
C SER A 152 2.07 13.96 -14.41
N VAL A 153 1.68 14.93 -15.25
CA VAL A 153 0.95 14.70 -16.51
C VAL A 153 1.82 13.90 -17.49
N ALA A 154 3.09 14.28 -17.67
CA ALA A 154 4.03 13.56 -18.51
C ALA A 154 4.27 12.10 -18.06
N ALA A 155 4.11 11.83 -16.75
CA ALA A 155 4.16 10.48 -16.19
C ALA A 155 2.81 9.73 -16.24
N GLY A 156 1.75 10.33 -16.76
CA GLY A 156 0.40 9.76 -16.83
C GLY A 156 -0.29 9.63 -15.46
N LEU A 157 0.15 10.40 -14.45
CA LEU A 157 -0.38 10.37 -13.08
C LEU A 157 -1.49 11.41 -12.84
N LEU A 158 -1.59 12.40 -13.74
CA LEU A 158 -2.66 13.38 -13.81
C LEU A 158 -3.20 13.46 -15.25
N PRO A 159 -4.51 13.75 -15.43
CA PRO A 159 -5.07 14.01 -16.75
C PRO A 159 -4.53 15.34 -17.33
N GLU A 160 -4.41 15.42 -18.65
CA GLU A 160 -3.91 16.62 -19.37
C GLU A 160 -4.79 17.87 -19.13
N ASP A 161 -6.09 17.68 -18.88
CA ASP A 161 -7.06 18.77 -18.70
C ASP A 161 -7.19 19.28 -17.24
N SER A 162 -6.19 19.10 -16.37
CA SER A 162 -6.27 19.63 -15.00
C SER A 162 -6.36 21.17 -15.05
N GLU A 163 -7.52 21.72 -14.70
CA GLU A 163 -7.89 23.15 -14.80
C GLU A 163 -6.86 24.13 -14.18
N LYS A 164 -7.08 25.44 -14.40
CA LYS A 164 -6.28 26.60 -13.94
C LYS A 164 -5.90 26.63 -12.45
N ALA A 165 -6.42 25.74 -11.61
CA ALA A 165 -6.08 25.63 -10.20
C ALA A 165 -5.22 24.39 -9.93
N LEU A 166 -4.15 24.56 -9.16
CA LEU A 166 -3.23 23.48 -8.82
C LEU A 166 -3.95 22.32 -8.10
N PRO A 167 -3.71 21.06 -8.51
CA PRO A 167 -4.44 19.91 -7.99
C PRO A 167 -4.09 19.66 -6.53
N ILE A 168 -5.11 19.31 -5.73
CA ILE A 168 -4.96 18.92 -4.32
C ILE A 168 -4.14 17.62 -4.20
N ARG A 169 -4.22 16.76 -5.22
CA ARG A 169 -3.50 15.48 -5.29
C ARG A 169 -2.60 15.46 -6.52
N CYS A 170 -1.31 15.72 -6.32
CA CYS A 170 -0.29 15.56 -7.34
C CYS A 170 0.68 14.45 -6.92
N PHE A 171 0.90 13.49 -7.81
CA PHE A 171 1.88 12.44 -7.62
C PHE A 171 3.02 12.58 -8.62
N LEU A 172 4.23 12.26 -8.19
CA LEU A 172 5.42 12.20 -9.03
C LEU A 172 5.96 10.78 -9.04
N PRO A 173 6.53 10.30 -10.18
CA PRO A 173 7.17 8.98 -10.23
C PRO A 173 8.35 8.92 -9.25
N LEU A 174 8.72 7.71 -8.81
CA LEU A 174 9.83 7.55 -7.87
C LEU A 174 11.14 8.15 -8.38
N SER A 175 11.36 8.10 -9.69
CA SER A 175 12.52 8.65 -10.38
C SER A 175 12.61 10.18 -10.35
N HIS A 176 11.53 10.89 -9.99
CA HIS A 176 11.55 12.34 -9.87
C HIS A 176 12.44 12.75 -8.68
N PRO A 177 13.40 13.67 -8.87
CA PRO A 177 14.31 14.08 -7.81
C PRO A 177 13.55 14.86 -6.72
N VAL A 178 13.65 14.41 -5.48
CA VAL A 178 13.05 15.10 -4.33
C VAL A 178 14.12 15.47 -3.32
N ALA A 179 14.08 16.72 -2.83
CA ALA A 179 14.94 17.13 -1.73
C ALA A 179 14.44 16.49 -0.43
N ARG A 180 15.36 15.90 0.33
CA ARG A 180 15.04 15.20 1.58
C ARG A 180 14.45 16.17 2.62
N GLU A 181 14.78 17.44 2.57
CA GLU A 181 14.36 18.45 3.53
C GLU A 181 13.01 19.08 3.16
N ASP A 182 12.48 18.80 1.95
CA ASP A 182 11.22 19.35 1.50
C ASP A 182 10.02 18.74 2.26
N LYS A 183 9.40 19.57 3.09
CA LYS A 183 8.25 19.20 3.93
C LYS A 183 6.92 19.10 3.16
N ARG A 184 6.91 19.44 1.87
CA ARG A 184 5.77 19.23 0.97
C ARG A 184 5.66 17.77 0.52
N ILE A 185 6.80 17.08 0.46
CA ILE A 185 6.90 15.72 -0.09
C ILE A 185 6.48 14.69 0.94
N SER A 186 5.60 13.78 0.50
CA SER A 186 5.28 12.54 1.21
C SER A 186 5.65 11.35 0.32
N GLY A 187 6.08 10.24 0.92
CA GLY A 187 6.47 9.02 0.24
C GLY A 187 7.81 8.46 0.75
N PRO A 188 8.38 7.47 0.04
CA PRO A 188 7.82 6.85 -1.16
C PRO A 188 6.58 6.01 -0.84
N MET A 189 5.51 6.17 -1.61
CA MET A 189 4.21 5.51 -1.40
C MET A 189 3.65 4.96 -2.72
N TRP A 190 2.58 4.17 -2.64
CA TRP A 190 1.87 3.68 -3.82
C TRP A 190 1.23 4.86 -4.56
N ILE A 191 1.48 4.99 -5.86
CA ILE A 191 0.92 6.05 -6.72
C ILE A 191 -0.10 5.54 -7.73
N GLY A 192 -0.18 4.21 -7.92
CA GLY A 192 -1.19 3.58 -8.76
C GLY A 192 -2.62 3.59 -8.18
N PRO A 193 -3.56 2.88 -8.84
CA PRO A 193 -4.92 2.66 -8.34
C PRO A 193 -4.92 1.96 -6.97
N THR A 194 -5.80 2.38 -6.07
CA THR A 194 -5.94 1.82 -4.70
C THR A 194 -7.04 0.77 -4.58
N GLY A 195 -7.71 0.44 -5.69
CA GLY A 195 -8.73 -0.58 -5.77
C GLY A 195 -9.15 -0.89 -7.21
N GLU A 196 -9.87 -1.98 -7.38
CA GLU A 196 -10.34 -2.50 -8.66
C GLU A 196 -11.84 -2.19 -8.81
N ARG A 197 -12.25 -1.53 -9.91
CA ARG A 197 -13.65 -1.10 -10.10
C ARG A 197 -14.65 -2.27 -10.08
N THR A 198 -14.28 -3.39 -10.67
CA THR A 198 -15.10 -4.62 -10.71
C THR A 198 -15.27 -5.23 -9.33
N ALA A 199 -14.21 -5.28 -8.52
CA ALA A 199 -14.27 -5.73 -7.13
C ALA A 199 -15.18 -4.82 -6.30
N LEU A 200 -15.05 -3.49 -6.45
CA LEU A 200 -15.92 -2.52 -5.80
C LEU A 200 -17.39 -2.66 -6.19
N ALA A 201 -17.68 -2.85 -7.48
CA ALA A 201 -19.04 -3.03 -7.99
C ALA A 201 -19.69 -4.37 -7.55
N SER A 202 -18.90 -5.36 -7.14
CA SER A 202 -19.42 -6.62 -6.60
C SER A 202 -19.78 -6.58 -5.11
N LEU A 203 -19.44 -5.48 -4.42
CA LEU A 203 -19.73 -5.24 -3.02
C LEU A 203 -21.02 -4.42 -2.78
N SER A 204 -21.67 -3.97 -3.87
CA SER A 204 -22.91 -3.18 -3.85
C SER A 204 -24.17 -4.02 -4.04
#